data_AF-A0A261A560-F1
#
_entry.id   AF-A0A261A560-F1
#
_cell.length_a   1.000
_cell.length_b   1.000
_cell.length_c   1.000
_cell.angle_alpha   90.00
_cell.angle_beta   90.00
_cell.angle_gamma   90.00
#
_symmetry.space_group_name_H-M   'P 1'
#
loop_
_entity.id
_entity.type
_entity.pdbx_description
1 polymer ?
#
loop_
_entity_poly.entity_id
_entity_poly.type
_entity_poly.pdbx_seq_one_letter_code
_entity_poly.pdbx_strand_id
1 'polypeptide(L)'
;MNAKDVKKELEKELAQLQLNGMRRLLDQDKKYQDEVKEMERAHEREMNNLRGQQLKSQMEVMQYEQKRAEIQWKHETELKKLEEEKEKEERLLREKNMKLLKESSQLSQKLDKKESNQHQEMLNQGMALRSNIERREERKSSGNVILETRSKWNSVKEIYDLVKMIYFMRDSNEGFTSDETTDILKHIKCLMNKKEELDNHLMVVKGVLGKWKQTASKEQFERVQCNLDLLSAKYIEEMVSDLRKTLKSNKSAERSLLLKMDKTMNNYDISVDNFIQNQTGLMLSSNAIGY
;
A
#
# COMPACT_ATOMS: atom_id res chain seq x y z
N MET A 1 131.89 -10.28 99.03
CA MET A 1 130.86 -11.17 98.43
C MET A 1 131.56 -12.09 97.44
N ASN A 2 131.36 -13.41 97.52
CA ASN A 2 132.11 -14.41 96.75
C ASN A 2 131.41 -14.69 95.40
N ALA A 3 132.15 -14.95 94.31
CA ALA A 3 131.56 -15.13 92.97
C ALA A 3 130.50 -16.26 92.87
N LYS A 4 130.58 -17.26 93.75
CA LYS A 4 129.58 -18.33 93.90
C LYS A 4 128.25 -17.85 94.49
N ASP A 5 128.28 -16.83 95.36
CA ASP A 5 127.07 -16.30 96.01
C ASP A 5 126.26 -15.46 95.02
N VAL A 6 126.93 -14.65 94.20
CA VAL A 6 126.31 -13.84 93.13
C VAL A 6 125.64 -14.72 92.06
N LYS A 7 126.30 -15.82 91.64
CA LYS A 7 125.71 -16.77 90.68
C LYS A 7 124.41 -17.40 91.20
N LYS A 8 124.37 -17.72 92.48
CA LYS A 8 123.22 -18.37 93.13
C LYS A 8 122.04 -17.40 93.32
N GLU A 9 122.30 -16.11 93.53
CA GLU A 9 121.27 -15.06 93.50
C GLU A 9 120.74 -14.82 92.09
N LEU A 10 121.61 -14.73 91.08
CA LEU A 10 121.19 -14.58 89.68
C LEU A 10 120.35 -15.78 89.19
N GLU A 11 120.71 -17.01 89.58
CA GLU A 11 119.90 -18.20 89.28
C GLU A 11 118.53 -18.16 89.95
N LYS A 12 118.43 -17.64 91.19
CA LYS A 12 117.15 -17.42 91.87
C LYS A 12 116.32 -16.32 91.21
N GLU A 13 116.93 -15.20 90.84
CA GLU A 13 116.24 -14.11 90.12
C GLU A 13 115.75 -14.55 88.74
N LEU A 14 116.57 -15.31 88.00
CA LEU A 14 116.19 -15.88 86.70
C LEU A 14 115.02 -16.87 86.85
N ALA A 15 115.06 -17.74 87.85
CA ALA A 15 113.97 -18.66 88.15
C ALA A 15 112.69 -17.92 88.56
N GLN A 16 112.81 -16.85 89.36
CA GLN A 16 111.68 -15.99 89.75
C GLN A 16 111.07 -15.27 88.54
N LEU A 17 111.92 -14.77 87.63
CA LEU A 17 111.50 -14.14 86.37
C LEU A 17 110.80 -15.12 85.44
N GLN A 18 111.32 -16.34 85.30
CA GLN A 18 110.68 -17.41 84.52
C GLN A 18 109.31 -17.79 85.10
N LEU A 19 109.22 -17.93 86.43
CA LEU A 19 107.98 -18.28 87.12
C LEU A 19 106.94 -17.16 87.02
N ASN A 20 107.36 -15.90 87.15
CA ASN A 20 106.50 -14.74 86.91
C ASN A 20 106.05 -14.62 85.44
N GLY A 21 106.93 -14.96 84.49
CA GLY A 21 106.61 -15.02 83.06
C GLY A 21 105.58 -16.09 82.75
N MET A 22 105.77 -17.31 83.25
CA MET A 22 104.82 -18.42 83.10
C MET A 22 103.46 -18.11 83.75
N ARG A 23 103.46 -17.46 84.92
CA ARG A 23 102.22 -17.05 85.60
C ARG A 23 101.44 -16.02 84.78
N ARG A 24 102.11 -15.01 84.22
CA ARG A 24 101.46 -14.01 83.34
C ARG A 24 100.89 -14.63 82.06
N LEU A 25 101.60 -15.61 81.48
CA LEU A 25 101.11 -16.34 80.31
C LEU A 25 99.87 -17.17 80.64
N LEU A 26 99.84 -17.84 81.81
CA LEU A 26 98.66 -18.56 82.30
C LEU A 26 97.47 -17.63 82.57
N ASP A 27 97.72 -16.46 83.16
CA ASP A 27 96.66 -15.46 83.39
C ASP A 27 96.12 -14.88 82.07
N GLN A 28 96.99 -14.64 81.09
CA GLN A 28 96.58 -14.22 79.74
C GLN A 28 95.81 -15.31 79.01
N ASP A 29 96.29 -16.55 79.02
CA ASP A 29 95.61 -17.69 78.39
C ASP A 29 94.23 -17.92 79.00
N LYS A 30 94.12 -17.84 80.33
CA LYS A 30 92.84 -17.89 81.04
C LYS A 30 91.90 -16.76 80.60
N LYS A 31 92.41 -15.53 80.49
CA LYS A 31 91.63 -14.38 80.03
C LYS A 31 91.14 -14.59 78.59
N TYR A 32 91.99 -15.05 77.70
CA TYR A 32 91.61 -15.37 76.31
C TYR A 32 90.56 -16.50 76.25
N GLN A 33 90.71 -17.55 77.06
CA GLN A 33 89.72 -18.62 77.14
C GLN A 33 88.36 -18.13 77.65
N ASP A 34 88.35 -17.22 78.61
CA ASP A 34 87.10 -16.63 79.12
C ASP A 34 86.47 -15.69 78.09
N GLU A 35 87.26 -14.88 77.38
CA GLU A 35 86.81 -14.02 76.26
C GLU A 35 86.22 -14.85 75.10
N VAL A 36 86.85 -15.97 74.74
CA VAL A 36 86.35 -16.89 73.70
C VAL A 36 85.02 -17.52 74.13
N LYS A 37 84.91 -18.01 75.37
CA LYS A 37 83.64 -18.56 75.89
C LYS A 37 82.52 -17.52 75.92
N GLU A 38 82.84 -16.26 76.22
CA GLU A 38 81.85 -15.19 76.19
C GLU A 38 81.39 -14.88 74.76
N MET A 39 82.31 -14.84 73.80
CA MET A 39 82.03 -14.66 72.38
C MET A 39 81.17 -15.82 71.83
N GLU A 40 81.50 -17.06 72.16
CA GLU A 40 80.73 -18.24 71.76
C GLU A 40 79.29 -18.17 72.28
N ARG A 41 79.10 -17.81 73.56
CA ARG A 41 77.77 -17.62 74.15
C ARG A 41 77.01 -16.43 73.54
N ALA A 42 77.71 -15.37 73.15
CA ALA A 42 77.09 -14.23 72.47
C ALA A 42 76.65 -14.63 71.06
N HIS A 43 77.51 -15.33 70.31
CA HIS A 43 77.21 -15.84 68.98
C HIS A 43 76.05 -16.84 69.01
N GLU A 44 76.02 -17.78 69.95
CA GLU A 44 74.92 -18.73 70.10
C GLU A 44 73.59 -18.01 70.37
N ARG A 45 73.60 -16.98 71.23
CA ARG A 45 72.41 -16.14 71.50
C ARG A 45 71.94 -15.40 70.26
N GLU A 46 72.86 -14.82 69.49
CA GLU A 46 72.54 -14.12 68.25
C GLU A 46 71.99 -15.06 67.18
N MET A 47 72.62 -16.23 66.99
CA MET A 47 72.15 -17.25 66.06
C MET A 47 70.76 -17.78 66.42
N ASN A 48 70.48 -17.97 67.72
CA ASN A 48 69.14 -18.36 68.18
C ASN A 48 68.10 -17.25 67.93
N ASN A 49 68.46 -15.98 68.14
CA ASN A 49 67.58 -14.85 67.84
C ASN A 49 67.29 -14.75 66.33
N LEU A 50 68.32 -14.87 65.48
CA LEU A 50 68.17 -14.84 64.02
C LEU A 50 67.30 -15.99 63.51
N ARG A 51 67.50 -17.22 64.03
CA ARG A 51 66.62 -18.36 63.73
C ARG A 51 65.18 -18.12 64.16
N GLY A 52 64.97 -17.53 65.33
CA GLY A 52 63.64 -17.16 65.82
C GLY A 52 62.96 -16.10 64.93
N GLN A 53 63.70 -15.11 64.45
CA GLN A 53 63.19 -14.09 63.52
C GLN A 53 62.87 -14.69 62.15
N GLN A 54 63.74 -15.56 61.62
CA GLN A 54 63.52 -16.26 60.36
C GLN A 54 62.24 -17.11 60.42
N LEU A 55 62.04 -17.85 61.50
CA LEU A 55 60.84 -18.68 61.68
C LEU A 55 59.56 -17.82 61.73
N LYS A 56 59.58 -16.69 62.44
CA LYS A 56 58.44 -15.76 62.48
C LYS A 56 58.12 -15.20 61.10
N SER A 57 59.13 -14.74 60.37
CA SER A 57 58.95 -14.20 59.01
C SER A 57 58.38 -15.27 58.05
N GLN A 58 58.89 -16.50 58.12
CA GLN A 58 58.35 -17.61 57.33
C GLN A 58 56.88 -17.92 57.66
N MET A 59 56.52 -17.91 58.95
CA MET A 59 55.13 -18.10 59.36
C MET A 59 54.21 -16.99 58.86
N GLU A 60 54.65 -15.73 58.93
CA GLU A 60 53.87 -14.59 58.42
C GLU A 60 53.64 -14.71 56.91
N VAL A 61 54.68 -15.00 56.13
CA VAL A 61 54.57 -15.22 54.67
C VAL A 61 53.56 -16.33 54.37
N MET A 62 53.66 -17.47 55.05
CA MET A 62 52.73 -18.59 54.85
C MET A 62 51.28 -18.20 55.17
N GLN A 63 51.04 -17.42 56.24
CA GLN A 63 49.70 -16.92 56.57
C GLN A 63 49.17 -15.95 55.51
N TYR A 64 50.01 -15.06 54.99
CA TYR A 64 49.62 -14.14 53.91
C TYR A 64 49.29 -14.90 52.62
N GLU A 65 50.10 -15.89 52.25
CA GLU A 65 49.86 -16.74 51.08
C GLU A 65 48.55 -17.53 51.22
N GLN A 66 48.29 -18.09 52.42
CA GLN A 66 47.04 -18.79 52.70
C GLN A 66 45.82 -17.86 52.58
N LYS A 67 45.88 -16.66 53.17
CA LYS A 67 44.79 -15.67 53.07
C LYS A 67 44.57 -15.21 51.63
N ARG A 68 45.66 -15.00 50.88
CA ARG A 68 45.59 -14.61 49.46
C ARG A 68 44.93 -15.71 48.63
N ALA A 69 45.31 -16.96 48.84
CA ALA A 69 44.70 -18.11 48.15
C ALA A 69 43.21 -18.24 48.49
N GLU A 70 42.82 -18.04 49.76
CA GLU A 70 41.42 -18.09 50.17
C GLU A 70 40.58 -16.96 49.53
N ILE A 71 41.10 -15.74 49.50
CA ILE A 71 40.43 -14.59 48.85
C ILE A 71 40.30 -14.85 47.34
N GLN A 72 41.37 -15.32 46.71
CA GLN A 72 41.37 -15.63 45.29
C GLN A 72 40.31 -16.69 44.96
N TRP A 73 40.26 -17.77 45.74
CA TRP A 73 39.25 -18.83 45.56
C TRP A 73 37.81 -18.31 45.73
N LYS A 74 37.58 -17.41 46.70
CA LYS A 74 36.26 -16.78 46.89
C LYS A 74 35.86 -15.93 45.68
N HIS A 75 36.77 -15.09 45.18
CA HIS A 75 36.52 -14.26 44.00
C HIS A 75 36.29 -15.10 42.74
N GLU A 76 37.10 -16.14 42.50
CA GLU A 76 36.93 -17.05 41.37
C GLU A 76 35.57 -17.76 41.43
N THR A 77 35.15 -18.18 42.63
CA THR A 77 33.84 -18.82 42.82
C THR A 77 32.68 -17.86 42.59
N GLU A 78 32.80 -16.61 43.06
CA GLU A 78 31.77 -15.58 42.86
C GLU A 78 31.65 -15.16 41.40
N LEU A 79 32.79 -14.96 40.71
CA LEU A 79 32.82 -14.67 39.28
C LEU A 79 32.14 -15.78 38.47
N LYS A 80 32.44 -17.04 38.78
CA LYS A 80 31.80 -18.17 38.09
C LYS A 80 30.28 -18.19 38.28
N LYS A 81 29.79 -17.88 39.48
CA LYS A 81 28.33 -17.78 39.72
C LYS A 81 27.69 -16.65 38.92
N LEU A 82 28.32 -15.47 38.88
CA LEU A 82 27.83 -14.34 38.11
C LEU A 82 27.83 -14.62 36.60
N GLU A 83 28.85 -15.30 36.09
CA GLU A 83 28.89 -15.74 34.69
C GLU A 83 27.76 -16.73 34.37
N GLU A 84 27.52 -17.72 35.25
CA GLU A 84 26.43 -18.68 35.08
C GLU A 84 25.04 -18.01 35.15
N GLU A 85 24.82 -17.03 36.03
CA GLU A 85 23.58 -16.26 36.12
C GLU A 85 23.36 -15.40 34.87
N LYS A 86 24.40 -14.67 34.45
CA LYS A 86 24.36 -13.87 33.22
C LYS A 86 24.02 -14.71 32.00
N GLU A 87 24.64 -15.89 31.86
CA GLU A 87 24.37 -16.78 30.72
C GLU A 87 22.91 -17.28 30.73
N LYS A 88 22.36 -17.60 31.90
CA LYS A 88 20.96 -18.00 32.05
C LYS A 88 20.00 -16.87 31.67
N GLU A 89 20.24 -15.66 32.17
CA GLU A 89 19.42 -14.49 31.83
C GLU A 89 19.49 -14.15 30.34
N GLU A 90 20.68 -14.17 29.75
CA GLU A 90 20.86 -13.92 28.32
C GLU A 90 20.13 -14.96 27.47
N ARG A 91 20.17 -16.24 27.86
CA ARG A 91 19.44 -17.31 27.18
C ARG A 91 17.93 -17.09 27.26
N LEU A 92 17.39 -16.74 28.43
CA LEU A 92 15.98 -16.43 28.62
C LEU A 92 15.54 -15.21 27.78
N LEU A 93 16.36 -14.16 27.73
CA LEU A 93 16.10 -12.98 26.92
C LEU A 93 16.10 -13.30 25.42
N ARG A 94 17.07 -14.10 24.95
CA ARG A 94 17.11 -14.55 23.55
C ARG A 94 15.87 -15.36 23.20
N GLU A 95 15.45 -16.28 24.06
CA GLU A 95 14.24 -17.09 23.84
C GLU A 95 12.97 -16.22 23.79
N LYS A 96 12.82 -15.30 24.75
CA LYS A 96 11.69 -14.36 24.80
C LYS A 96 11.64 -13.46 23.56
N ASN A 97 12.78 -12.91 23.14
CA ASN A 97 12.87 -12.07 21.94
C ASN A 97 12.53 -12.85 20.68
N MET A 98 13.02 -14.08 20.54
CA MET A 98 12.69 -14.93 19.38
C MET A 98 11.20 -15.28 19.32
N LYS A 99 10.56 -15.50 20.47
CA LYS A 99 9.11 -15.74 20.52
C LYS A 99 8.32 -14.51 20.09
N LEU A 100 8.64 -13.34 20.64
CA LEU A 100 7.99 -12.08 20.28
C LEU A 100 8.18 -11.72 18.81
N LEU A 101 9.37 -11.96 18.26
CA LEU A 101 9.64 -11.72 16.84
C LEU A 101 8.79 -12.61 15.93
N LYS A 102 8.65 -13.90 16.28
CA LYS A 102 7.78 -14.84 15.54
C LYS A 102 6.31 -14.42 15.60
N GLU A 103 5.81 -14.07 16.79
CA GLU A 103 4.42 -13.64 16.97
C GLU A 103 4.13 -12.33 16.22
N SER A 104 5.03 -11.35 16.32
CA SER A 104 4.93 -10.08 15.60
C SER A 104 4.94 -10.28 14.09
N SER A 105 5.85 -11.10 13.56
CA SER A 105 5.92 -11.41 12.14
C SER A 105 4.64 -12.10 11.63
N GLN A 106 4.10 -13.05 12.38
CA GLN A 106 2.85 -13.73 12.02
C GLN A 106 1.64 -12.78 12.04
N LEU A 107 1.58 -11.87 13.02
CA LEU A 107 0.51 -10.87 13.09
C LEU A 107 0.60 -9.88 11.91
N SER A 108 1.79 -9.40 11.58
CA SER A 108 2.01 -8.54 10.41
C SER A 108 1.53 -9.21 9.13
N GLN A 109 1.96 -10.45 8.86
CA GLN A 109 1.54 -11.18 7.66
C GLN A 109 0.03 -11.42 7.58
N LYS A 110 -0.64 -11.62 8.73
CA LYS A 110 -2.11 -11.75 8.78
C LYS A 110 -2.80 -10.43 8.46
N LEU A 111 -2.29 -9.31 8.98
CA LEU A 111 -2.81 -7.98 8.70
C LEU A 111 -2.61 -7.62 7.22
N ASP A 112 -1.41 -7.84 6.67
CA ASP A 112 -1.08 -7.57 5.27
C ASP A 112 -2.03 -8.34 4.33
N LYS A 113 -2.29 -9.62 4.61
CA LYS A 113 -3.26 -10.42 3.83
C LYS A 113 -4.68 -9.88 3.94
N LYS A 114 -5.12 -9.48 5.13
CA LYS A 114 -6.45 -8.93 5.34
C LYS A 114 -6.63 -7.61 4.58
N GLU A 115 -5.66 -6.70 4.70
CA GLU A 115 -5.67 -5.43 3.99
C GLU A 115 -5.63 -5.63 2.47
N SER A 116 -4.78 -6.54 1.96
CA SER A 116 -4.74 -6.86 0.54
C SER A 116 -6.07 -7.37 0.02
N ASN A 117 -6.75 -8.26 0.77
CA ASN A 117 -8.06 -8.77 0.37
C ASN A 117 -9.11 -7.65 0.33
N GLN A 118 -9.14 -6.78 1.35
CA GLN A 118 -10.05 -5.63 1.38
C GLN A 118 -9.80 -4.66 0.22
N HIS A 119 -8.54 -4.37 -0.11
CA HIS A 119 -8.21 -3.53 -1.26
C HIS A 119 -8.67 -4.16 -2.58
N GLN A 120 -8.51 -5.47 -2.74
CA GLN A 120 -8.97 -6.18 -3.94
C GLN A 120 -10.50 -6.14 -4.08
N GLU A 121 -11.24 -6.34 -2.98
CA GLU A 121 -12.70 -6.23 -2.97
C GLU A 121 -13.16 -4.82 -3.35
N MET A 122 -12.57 -3.78 -2.75
CA MET A 122 -12.87 -2.39 -3.09
C MET A 122 -12.54 -2.07 -4.55
N LEU A 123 -11.43 -2.60 -5.09
CA LEU A 123 -11.05 -2.42 -6.49
C LEU A 123 -12.08 -3.07 -7.43
N ASN A 124 -12.52 -4.29 -7.13
CA ASN A 124 -13.54 -5.00 -7.90
C ASN A 124 -14.89 -4.26 -7.88
N GLN A 125 -15.32 -3.80 -6.70
CA GLN A 125 -16.53 -2.98 -6.56
C GLN A 125 -16.40 -1.65 -7.32
N GLY A 126 -15.25 -0.98 -7.22
CA GLY A 126 -14.97 0.26 -7.95
C GLY A 126 -14.99 0.10 -9.47
N MET A 127 -14.47 -1.02 -9.99
CA MET A 127 -14.55 -1.34 -11.43
C MET A 127 -15.99 -1.62 -11.88
N ALA A 128 -16.77 -2.37 -11.09
CA ALA A 128 -18.17 -2.62 -11.38
C ALA A 128 -19.00 -1.33 -11.41
N LEU A 129 -18.78 -0.43 -10.43
CA LEU A 129 -19.44 0.88 -10.37
C LEU A 129 -19.07 1.76 -11.57
N ARG A 130 -17.79 1.84 -11.96
CA ARG A 130 -17.36 2.58 -13.15
C ARG A 130 -18.03 2.07 -14.42
N SER A 131 -18.03 0.76 -14.64
CA SER A 131 -18.72 0.16 -15.79
C SER A 131 -20.23 0.46 -15.79
N ASN A 132 -20.87 0.49 -14.62
CA ASN A 132 -22.29 0.85 -14.51
C ASN A 132 -22.53 2.33 -14.83
N ILE A 133 -21.64 3.24 -14.41
CA ILE A 133 -21.70 4.67 -14.72
C ILE A 133 -21.55 4.89 -16.22
N GLU A 134 -20.51 4.31 -16.85
CA GLU A 134 -20.28 4.41 -18.29
C GLU A 134 -21.51 3.94 -19.08
N ARG A 135 -22.06 2.75 -18.73
CA ARG A 135 -23.29 2.24 -19.33
C ARG A 135 -24.51 3.16 -19.12
N ARG A 136 -24.55 3.93 -18.04
CA ARG A 136 -25.63 4.89 -17.76
C ARG A 136 -25.47 6.16 -18.61
N GLU A 137 -24.25 6.66 -18.75
CA GLU A 137 -23.95 7.83 -19.59
C GLU A 137 -24.16 7.53 -21.07
N GLU A 138 -23.77 6.34 -21.53
CA GLU A 138 -24.09 5.85 -22.87
C GLU A 138 -25.61 5.75 -23.10
N ARG A 139 -26.37 5.23 -22.12
CA ARG A 139 -27.84 5.22 -22.20
C ARG A 139 -28.43 6.63 -22.29
N LYS A 140 -27.94 7.56 -21.47
CA LYS A 140 -28.42 8.96 -21.45
C LYS A 140 -28.13 9.68 -22.78
N SER A 141 -26.91 9.57 -23.29
CA SER A 141 -26.52 10.14 -24.57
C SER A 141 -27.33 9.54 -25.73
N SER A 142 -27.52 8.22 -25.73
CA SER A 142 -28.38 7.52 -26.70
C SER A 142 -29.83 8.00 -26.65
N GLY A 143 -30.36 8.22 -25.44
CA GLY A 143 -31.72 8.70 -25.23
C GLY A 143 -31.96 10.09 -25.79
N ASN A 144 -30.99 11.00 -25.65
CA ASN A 144 -31.10 12.33 -26.23
C ASN A 144 -31.22 12.28 -27.76
N VAL A 145 -30.44 11.40 -28.41
CA VAL A 145 -30.52 11.21 -29.88
C VAL A 145 -31.89 10.69 -30.28
N ILE A 146 -32.44 9.72 -29.56
CA ILE A 146 -33.78 9.16 -29.83
C ILE A 146 -34.87 10.22 -29.63
N LEU A 147 -34.79 11.04 -28.57
CA LEU A 147 -35.76 12.10 -28.30
C LEU A 147 -35.75 13.19 -29.37
N GLU A 148 -34.60 13.46 -29.99
CA GLU A 148 -34.47 14.42 -31.09
C GLU A 148 -35.31 14.01 -32.32
N THR A 149 -35.67 12.71 -32.46
CA THR A 149 -36.56 12.24 -33.53
C THR A 149 -37.92 12.96 -33.53
N ARG A 150 -38.46 13.31 -32.35
CA ARG A 150 -39.70 14.11 -32.24
C ARG A 150 -39.53 15.48 -32.89
N SER A 151 -38.40 16.14 -32.61
CA SER A 151 -38.12 17.48 -33.13
C SER A 151 -37.97 17.45 -34.64
N LYS A 152 -37.24 16.47 -35.19
CA LYS A 152 -37.11 16.29 -36.64
C LYS A 152 -38.45 16.01 -37.31
N TRP A 153 -39.29 15.18 -36.68
CA TRP A 153 -40.65 14.90 -37.18
C TRP A 153 -41.54 16.15 -37.15
N ASN A 154 -41.51 16.93 -36.07
CA ASN A 154 -42.28 18.18 -35.97
C ASN A 154 -41.92 19.14 -37.11
N SER A 155 -40.64 19.26 -37.49
CA SER A 155 -40.24 20.08 -38.63
C SER A 155 -40.81 19.59 -39.96
N VAL A 156 -40.93 18.26 -40.17
CA VAL A 156 -41.61 17.70 -41.36
C VAL A 156 -43.09 18.05 -41.33
N LYS A 157 -43.74 17.93 -40.16
CA LYS A 157 -45.16 18.22 -39.96
C LYS A 157 -45.49 19.69 -40.20
N GLU A 158 -44.67 20.63 -39.72
CA GLU A 158 -44.84 22.06 -39.98
C GLU A 158 -44.84 22.40 -41.48
N ILE A 159 -43.91 21.82 -42.25
CA ILE A 159 -43.87 22.04 -43.70
C ILE A 159 -45.06 21.36 -44.39
N TYR A 160 -45.47 20.19 -43.93
CA TYR A 160 -46.67 19.52 -44.43
C TYR A 160 -47.93 20.38 -44.21
N ASP A 161 -48.13 20.94 -43.02
CA ASP A 161 -49.29 21.77 -42.70
C ASP A 161 -49.32 23.03 -43.57
N LEU A 162 -48.15 23.60 -43.90
CA LEU A 162 -48.02 24.70 -44.87
C LEU A 162 -48.43 24.26 -46.29
N VAL A 163 -47.91 23.13 -46.78
CA VAL A 163 -48.32 22.57 -48.09
C VAL A 163 -49.83 22.32 -48.11
N LYS A 164 -50.37 21.77 -47.02
CA LYS A 164 -51.80 21.48 -46.88
C LYS A 164 -52.64 22.75 -46.93
N MET A 165 -52.24 23.79 -46.19
CA MET A 165 -52.94 25.06 -46.16
C MET A 165 -52.98 25.71 -47.55
N ILE A 166 -51.83 25.77 -48.23
CA ILE A 166 -51.73 26.43 -49.55
C ILE A 166 -52.46 25.63 -50.63
N TYR A 167 -52.39 24.30 -50.58
CA TYR A 167 -52.91 23.43 -51.64
C TYR A 167 -54.39 23.06 -51.46
N PHE A 168 -54.89 22.88 -50.22
CA PHE A 168 -56.23 22.31 -49.96
C PHE A 168 -57.23 23.24 -49.25
N MET A 169 -56.80 24.35 -48.64
CA MET A 169 -57.74 25.32 -48.00
C MET A 169 -58.32 26.34 -49.00
N ARG A 170 -58.09 26.16 -50.30
CA ARG A 170 -58.69 27.03 -51.33
C ARG A 170 -60.08 26.56 -51.73
N ASP A 171 -61.05 27.43 -51.55
CA ASP A 171 -62.35 27.38 -52.22
C ASP A 171 -62.19 27.91 -53.66
N SER A 172 -61.71 27.08 -54.58
CA SER A 172 -61.80 27.43 -56.00
C SER A 172 -61.97 26.19 -56.87
N ASN A 173 -63.08 26.15 -57.62
CA ASN A 173 -63.28 25.22 -58.74
C ASN A 173 -62.35 25.54 -59.94
N GLU A 174 -61.44 26.50 -59.79
CA GLU A 174 -60.45 26.92 -60.78
C GLU A 174 -59.09 26.26 -60.49
N GLY A 175 -58.35 25.95 -61.56
CA GLY A 175 -56.99 25.40 -61.49
C GLY A 175 -55.97 26.40 -60.93
N PHE A 176 -54.75 25.94 -60.68
CA PHE A 176 -53.69 26.76 -60.10
C PHE A 176 -53.10 27.72 -61.15
N THR A 177 -52.75 28.94 -60.72
CA THR A 177 -51.92 29.83 -61.55
C THR A 177 -50.47 29.34 -61.61
N SER A 178 -49.69 29.88 -62.55
CA SER A 178 -48.28 29.53 -62.72
C SER A 178 -47.44 29.87 -61.47
N ASP A 179 -47.70 31.02 -60.84
CA ASP A 179 -46.96 31.48 -59.67
C ASP A 179 -47.29 30.61 -58.44
N GLU A 180 -48.56 30.27 -58.26
CA GLU A 180 -49.02 29.38 -57.18
C GLU A 180 -48.44 27.98 -57.31
N THR A 181 -48.44 27.43 -58.53
CA THR A 181 -47.83 26.14 -58.83
C THR A 181 -46.34 26.15 -58.47
N THR A 182 -45.66 27.25 -58.77
CA THR A 182 -44.23 27.43 -58.47
C THR A 182 -43.98 27.47 -56.96
N ASP A 183 -44.81 28.17 -56.20
CA ASP A 183 -44.66 28.25 -54.74
C ASP A 183 -45.01 26.94 -54.03
N ILE A 184 -46.07 26.25 -54.46
CA ILE A 184 -46.38 24.90 -53.96
C ILE A 184 -45.23 23.93 -54.23
N LEU A 185 -44.62 23.99 -55.42
CA LEU A 185 -43.44 23.16 -55.75
C LEU A 185 -42.23 23.49 -54.86
N LYS A 186 -42.00 24.75 -54.48
CA LYS A 186 -40.97 25.12 -53.50
C LYS A 186 -41.25 24.51 -52.13
N HIS A 187 -42.49 24.56 -51.64
CA HIS A 187 -42.86 23.96 -50.36
C HIS A 187 -42.73 22.43 -50.38
N ILE A 188 -43.10 21.77 -51.49
CA ILE A 188 -42.86 20.34 -51.69
C ILE A 188 -41.35 20.02 -51.66
N LYS A 189 -40.51 20.86 -52.28
CA LYS A 189 -39.06 20.68 -52.22
C LYS A 189 -38.54 20.82 -50.78
N CYS A 190 -39.05 21.79 -50.02
CA CYS A 190 -38.72 21.96 -48.61
C CYS A 190 -39.15 20.73 -47.78
N LEU A 191 -40.35 20.19 -48.03
CA LEU A 191 -40.85 18.99 -47.36
C LEU A 191 -39.93 17.79 -47.59
N MET A 192 -39.49 17.58 -48.83
CA MET A 192 -38.55 16.51 -49.18
C MET A 192 -37.20 16.69 -48.48
N ASN A 193 -36.67 17.92 -48.42
CA ASN A 193 -35.42 18.19 -47.69
C ASN A 193 -35.57 17.86 -46.19
N LYS A 194 -36.68 18.24 -45.55
CA LYS A 194 -36.93 17.90 -44.13
C LYS A 194 -37.14 16.40 -43.91
N LYS A 195 -37.76 15.71 -44.85
CA LYS A 195 -37.86 14.24 -44.83
C LYS A 195 -36.48 13.59 -44.91
N GLU A 196 -35.58 14.08 -45.76
CA GLU A 196 -34.22 13.57 -45.87
C GLU A 196 -33.39 13.83 -44.60
N GLU A 197 -33.54 15.00 -43.97
CA GLU A 197 -32.96 15.27 -42.63
C GLU A 197 -33.45 14.26 -41.58
N LEU A 198 -34.75 13.91 -41.61
CA LEU A 198 -35.33 12.90 -40.73
C LEU A 198 -34.77 11.50 -41.02
N ASP A 199 -34.69 11.07 -42.28
CA ASP A 199 -34.11 9.77 -42.64
C ASP A 199 -32.65 9.65 -42.19
N ASN A 200 -31.86 10.70 -42.41
CA ASN A 200 -30.47 10.76 -41.96
C ASN A 200 -30.38 10.64 -40.44
N HIS A 201 -31.28 11.30 -39.71
CA HIS A 201 -31.36 11.16 -38.26
C HIS A 201 -31.77 9.74 -37.83
N LEU A 202 -32.74 9.12 -38.50
CA LEU A 202 -33.16 7.73 -38.21
C LEU A 202 -32.02 6.73 -38.46
N MET A 203 -31.14 6.99 -39.44
CA MET A 203 -29.92 6.20 -39.64
C MET A 203 -28.95 6.33 -38.45
N VAL A 204 -28.78 7.54 -37.90
CA VAL A 204 -27.98 7.76 -36.67
C VAL A 204 -28.60 7.03 -35.49
N VAL A 205 -29.92 7.13 -35.32
CA VAL A 205 -30.68 6.41 -34.28
C VAL A 205 -30.46 4.90 -34.41
N LYS A 206 -30.50 4.34 -35.61
CA LYS A 206 -30.21 2.91 -35.85
C LYS A 206 -28.80 2.52 -35.41
N GLY A 207 -27.80 3.35 -35.68
CA GLY A 207 -26.42 3.14 -35.24
C GLY A 207 -26.27 3.15 -33.71
N VAL A 208 -26.96 4.09 -33.05
CA VAL A 208 -27.01 4.19 -31.58
C VAL A 208 -27.71 2.97 -30.96
N LEU A 209 -28.83 2.53 -31.54
CA LEU A 209 -29.53 1.31 -31.10
C LEU A 209 -28.65 0.07 -31.24
N GLY A 210 -27.82 -0.02 -32.28
CA GLY A 210 -26.85 -1.10 -32.44
C GLY A 210 -25.88 -1.23 -31.25
N LYS A 211 -25.44 -0.11 -30.67
CA LYS A 211 -24.62 -0.10 -29.44
C LYS A 211 -25.45 -0.51 -28.22
N TRP A 212 -26.70 -0.07 -28.18
CA TRP A 212 -27.67 -0.40 -27.14
C TRP A 212 -28.00 -1.90 -27.06
N LYS A 213 -27.88 -2.64 -28.16
CA LYS A 213 -28.02 -4.11 -28.20
C LYS A 213 -27.11 -4.83 -27.19
N GLN A 214 -25.96 -4.25 -26.86
CA GLN A 214 -25.00 -4.84 -25.93
C GLN A 214 -25.44 -4.70 -24.46
N THR A 215 -26.35 -3.77 -24.17
CA THR A 215 -26.73 -3.38 -22.80
C THR A 215 -28.21 -3.56 -22.49
N ALA A 216 -29.08 -3.63 -23.50
CA ALA A 216 -30.51 -3.86 -23.36
C ALA A 216 -30.87 -5.36 -23.37
N SER A 217 -32.02 -5.72 -22.79
CA SER A 217 -32.54 -7.09 -22.92
C SER A 217 -33.02 -7.34 -24.36
N LYS A 218 -33.00 -8.61 -24.78
CA LYS A 218 -33.38 -9.02 -26.14
C LYS A 218 -34.78 -8.52 -26.53
N GLU A 219 -35.76 -8.71 -25.66
CA GLU A 219 -37.16 -8.29 -25.89
C GLU A 219 -37.31 -6.77 -25.99
N GLN A 220 -36.55 -6.01 -25.20
CA GLN A 220 -36.58 -4.54 -25.24
C GLN A 220 -35.97 -4.02 -26.54
N PHE A 221 -34.85 -4.61 -26.97
CA PHE A 221 -34.20 -4.26 -28.23
C PHE A 221 -35.11 -4.57 -29.43
N GLU A 222 -35.73 -5.76 -29.47
CA GLU A 222 -36.64 -6.17 -30.56
C GLU A 222 -37.86 -5.25 -30.67
N ARG A 223 -38.45 -4.83 -29.55
CA ARG A 223 -39.60 -3.91 -29.54
C ARG A 223 -39.26 -2.55 -30.14
N VAL A 224 -38.10 -2.00 -29.78
CA VAL A 224 -37.63 -0.71 -30.29
C VAL A 224 -37.27 -0.81 -31.77
N GLN A 225 -36.60 -1.89 -32.17
CA GLN A 225 -36.20 -2.12 -33.55
C GLN A 225 -37.44 -2.21 -34.47
N CYS A 226 -38.47 -2.94 -34.04
CA CYS A 226 -39.74 -3.04 -34.76
C CYS A 226 -40.38 -1.66 -34.98
N ASN A 227 -40.40 -0.81 -33.95
CA ASN A 227 -40.93 0.56 -34.07
C ASN A 227 -40.09 1.46 -34.98
N LEU A 228 -38.76 1.29 -34.98
CA LEU A 228 -37.89 2.04 -35.88
C LEU A 228 -38.16 1.68 -37.35
N ASP A 229 -38.38 0.40 -37.65
CA ASP A 229 -38.68 -0.04 -39.02
C ASP A 229 -40.05 0.48 -39.51
N LEU A 230 -40.98 0.75 -38.59
CA LEU A 230 -42.26 1.42 -38.88
C LEU A 230 -42.11 2.92 -39.19
N LEU A 231 -41.00 3.56 -38.78
CA LEU A 231 -40.67 4.95 -39.11
C LEU A 231 -40.08 5.11 -40.53
N SER A 232 -40.19 4.11 -41.40
CA SER A 232 -39.76 4.28 -42.79
C SER A 232 -40.63 5.35 -43.48
N ALA A 233 -40.03 6.47 -43.86
CA ALA A 233 -40.73 7.59 -44.50
C ALA A 233 -41.08 7.35 -45.99
N LYS A 234 -41.15 6.08 -46.43
CA LYS A 234 -41.53 5.70 -47.81
C LYS A 234 -42.90 6.23 -48.21
N TYR A 235 -43.84 6.26 -47.25
CA TYR A 235 -45.20 6.75 -47.50
C TYR A 235 -45.26 8.26 -47.79
N ILE A 236 -44.29 9.05 -47.30
CA ILE A 236 -44.20 10.49 -47.61
C ILE A 236 -43.78 10.70 -49.07
N GLU A 237 -42.91 9.85 -49.61
CA GLU A 237 -42.46 9.94 -51.01
C GLU A 237 -43.59 9.62 -51.99
N GLU A 238 -44.36 8.57 -51.71
CA GLU A 238 -45.55 8.21 -52.49
C GLU A 238 -46.56 9.36 -52.50
N MET A 239 -46.80 9.94 -51.33
CA MET A 239 -47.68 11.09 -51.12
C MET A 239 -47.25 12.32 -51.93
N VAL A 240 -45.95 12.67 -51.88
CA VAL A 240 -45.39 13.80 -52.65
C VAL A 240 -45.44 13.53 -54.15
N SER A 241 -45.19 12.29 -54.58
CA SER A 241 -45.31 11.88 -55.98
C SER A 241 -46.73 12.06 -56.51
N ASP A 242 -47.74 11.62 -55.75
CA ASP A 242 -49.15 11.79 -56.11
C ASP A 242 -49.51 13.29 -56.21
N LEU A 243 -49.07 14.11 -55.26
CA LEU A 243 -49.34 15.56 -55.27
C LEU A 243 -48.67 16.28 -56.45
N ARG A 244 -47.44 15.90 -56.81
CA ARG A 244 -46.76 16.41 -58.02
C ARG A 244 -47.49 16.01 -59.31
N LYS A 245 -48.06 14.81 -59.39
CA LYS A 245 -48.84 14.38 -60.56
C LYS A 245 -50.12 15.22 -60.69
N THR A 246 -50.84 15.44 -59.59
CA THR A 246 -52.07 16.24 -59.59
C THR A 246 -51.81 17.69 -60.02
N LEU A 247 -50.76 18.32 -59.49
CA LEU A 247 -50.29 19.65 -59.92
C LEU A 247 -50.00 19.71 -61.44
N LYS A 248 -49.29 18.72 -61.99
CA LYS A 248 -48.98 18.69 -63.43
C LYS A 248 -50.22 18.59 -64.32
N SER A 249 -51.28 17.94 -63.82
CA SER A 249 -52.54 17.84 -64.55
C SER A 249 -53.44 19.07 -64.41
N ASN A 250 -53.00 20.11 -63.68
CA ASN A 250 -53.75 21.31 -63.32
C ASN A 250 -55.19 21.04 -62.85
N LYS A 251 -55.36 19.93 -62.12
CA LYS A 251 -56.65 19.54 -61.54
C LYS A 251 -56.83 20.21 -60.20
N SER A 252 -58.08 20.48 -59.83
CA SER A 252 -58.44 20.95 -58.50
C SER A 252 -58.01 19.92 -57.43
N ALA A 253 -57.84 20.41 -56.20
CA ALA A 253 -57.38 19.59 -55.09
C ALA A 253 -58.37 18.45 -54.80
N GLU A 254 -58.00 17.20 -55.11
CA GLU A 254 -58.85 16.04 -54.85
C GLU A 254 -58.92 15.75 -53.35
N ARG A 255 -60.14 15.73 -52.80
CA ARG A 255 -60.40 15.44 -51.37
C ARG A 255 -59.90 14.05 -50.93
N SER A 256 -59.87 13.09 -51.85
CA SER A 256 -59.30 11.75 -51.65
C SER A 256 -57.79 11.79 -51.39
N LEU A 257 -57.06 12.66 -52.09
CA LEU A 257 -55.62 12.86 -51.90
C LEU A 257 -55.37 13.43 -50.50
N LEU A 258 -56.08 14.49 -50.11
CA LEU A 258 -55.96 15.08 -48.77
C LEU A 258 -56.18 14.06 -47.65
N LEU A 259 -57.21 13.23 -47.76
CA LEU A 259 -57.50 12.17 -46.79
C LEU A 259 -56.35 11.15 -46.70
N LYS A 260 -55.75 10.77 -47.84
CA LYS A 260 -54.60 9.87 -47.89
C LYS A 260 -53.36 10.50 -47.24
N MET A 261 -53.14 11.79 -47.48
CA MET A 261 -52.03 12.55 -46.89
C MET A 261 -52.17 12.67 -45.37
N ASP A 262 -53.35 13.09 -44.89
CA ASP A 262 -53.64 13.23 -43.46
C ASP A 262 -53.52 11.90 -42.72
N LYS A 263 -54.01 10.81 -43.34
CA LYS A 263 -53.84 9.46 -42.80
C LYS A 263 -52.37 9.07 -42.68
N THR A 264 -51.56 9.41 -43.68
CA THR A 264 -50.11 9.12 -43.69
C THR A 264 -49.40 9.87 -42.57
N MET A 265 -49.67 11.18 -42.42
CA MET A 265 -49.08 12.01 -41.37
C MET A 265 -49.51 11.55 -39.97
N ASN A 266 -50.80 11.24 -39.76
CA ASN A 266 -51.29 10.75 -38.48
C ASN A 266 -50.70 9.39 -38.09
N ASN A 267 -50.58 8.46 -39.04
CA ASN A 267 -49.95 7.17 -38.78
C ASN A 267 -48.48 7.31 -38.36
N TYR A 268 -47.78 8.26 -38.99
CA TYR A 268 -46.39 8.54 -38.65
C TYR A 268 -46.27 9.23 -37.28
N ASP A 269 -47.18 10.14 -36.93
CA ASP A 269 -47.24 10.79 -35.61
C ASP A 269 -47.40 9.75 -34.49
N ILE A 270 -48.35 8.80 -34.67
CA ILE A 270 -48.54 7.67 -33.76
C ILE A 270 -47.28 6.80 -33.66
N SER A 271 -46.60 6.56 -34.79
CA SER A 271 -45.38 5.75 -34.81
C SER A 271 -44.23 6.43 -34.06
N VAL A 272 -44.07 7.74 -34.22
CA VAL A 272 -43.07 8.54 -33.49
C VAL A 272 -43.37 8.56 -31.99
N ASP A 273 -44.63 8.77 -31.61
CA ASP A 273 -45.04 8.73 -30.20
C ASP A 273 -44.80 7.36 -29.57
N ASN A 274 -45.20 6.28 -30.25
CA ASN A 274 -44.94 4.93 -29.79
C ASN A 274 -43.44 4.63 -29.67
N PHE A 275 -42.63 5.11 -30.62
CA PHE A 275 -41.18 4.95 -30.57
C PHE A 275 -40.56 5.66 -29.35
N ILE A 276 -40.95 6.91 -29.10
CA ILE A 276 -40.45 7.72 -27.98
C ILE A 276 -40.96 7.19 -26.63
N GLN A 277 -42.22 6.81 -26.53
CA GLN A 277 -42.83 6.34 -25.29
C GLN A 277 -42.23 5.00 -24.84
N ASN A 278 -42.01 4.08 -25.79
CA ASN A 278 -41.29 2.84 -25.51
C ASN A 278 -39.86 3.13 -25.02
N GLN A 279 -39.19 4.16 -25.54
CA GLN A 279 -37.84 4.53 -25.12
C GLN A 279 -37.77 5.24 -23.76
N THR A 280 -38.68 6.18 -23.48
CA THR A 280 -38.76 6.85 -22.18
C THR A 280 -39.16 5.90 -21.05
N GLY A 281 -40.07 4.95 -21.31
CA GLY A 281 -40.38 3.87 -20.36
C GLY A 281 -39.15 3.00 -20.02
N LEU A 282 -38.28 2.74 -21.01
CA LEU A 282 -37.05 1.96 -20.82
C LEU A 282 -35.97 2.76 -20.08
N MET A 283 -35.79 4.05 -20.38
CA MET A 283 -34.89 4.96 -19.66
C MET A 283 -35.21 5.01 -18.16
N LEU A 284 -36.50 5.05 -17.83
CA LEU A 284 -36.97 5.14 -16.44
C LEU A 284 -36.89 3.80 -15.70
N SER A 285 -37.22 2.67 -16.34
CA SER A 285 -37.13 1.34 -15.72
C SER A 285 -35.69 0.92 -15.39
N SER A 286 -34.70 1.44 -16.11
CA SER A 286 -33.29 1.11 -15.90
C SER A 286 -32.60 1.92 -14.79
N ASN A 287 -33.33 2.82 -14.11
CA ASN A 287 -32.95 3.41 -12.81
C ASN A 287 -33.30 2.50 -11.62
N ALA A 288 -34.04 1.39 -11.84
CA ALA A 288 -34.45 0.46 -10.79
C ALA A 288 -33.45 -0.70 -10.55
N ILE A 289 -32.21 -0.58 -11.02
CA ILE A 289 -31.19 -1.59 -10.73
C ILE A 289 -30.80 -1.43 -9.26
N GLY A 290 -31.26 -2.42 -8.48
CA GLY A 290 -31.18 -2.49 -7.03
C GLY A 290 -29.78 -2.21 -6.49
N TYR A 291 -29.78 -1.42 -5.43
CA TYR A 291 -28.75 -1.46 -4.40
C TYR A 291 -28.72 -2.84 -3.74
#